data_AF-A0A916Y4Q0-F1
#
_entry.id   AF-A0A916Y4Q0-F1
#
_cell.length_a   1.000
_cell.length_b   1.000
_cell.length_c   1.000
_cell.angle_alpha   90.00
_cell.angle_beta   90.00
_cell.angle_gamma   90.00
#
_symmetry.space_group_name_H-M   'P 1'
#
loop_
_entity.id
_entity.type
_entity.pdbx_description
1 polymer ?
#
loop_
_entity_poly.entity_id
_entity_poly.type
_entity_poly.pdbx_seq_one_letter_code
_entity_poly.pdbx_strand_id
1 'polypeptide(L)'
;MRQLAASGMTRDKIAAEMGVVANTVSVHLKRLGMQRVPRISEERIQLIADMLARGRSRSTIARLLGVQTSYIYYHVRKHGLVGPRTVVNIDVEQAERDALLLRLAGEGMSHTTIARRMGTSATNVRSKLMTLAHRDEVIELNGMAAVRYVNRRSMTAGFR
;
A
#
# COMPACT_ATOMS: atom_id res chain seq x y z
N MET A 1 -34.26 0.56 -6.85
CA MET A 1 -32.78 0.57 -6.79
C MET A 1 -32.10 -0.70 -7.33
N ARG A 2 -32.48 -1.92 -6.90
CA ARG A 2 -31.86 -3.19 -7.34
C ARG A 2 -31.87 -3.39 -8.87
N GLN A 3 -33.03 -3.20 -9.50
CA GLN A 3 -33.20 -3.33 -10.96
C GLN A 3 -32.39 -2.28 -11.74
N LEU A 4 -32.35 -1.02 -11.27
CA LEU A 4 -31.57 0.05 -11.91
C LEU A 4 -30.05 -0.21 -11.84
N ALA A 5 -29.57 -0.80 -10.75
CA ALA A 5 -28.16 -1.18 -10.65
C ALA A 5 -27.81 -2.37 -11.58
N ALA A 6 -28.72 -3.34 -11.69
CA ALA A 6 -28.59 -4.49 -12.56
C ALA A 6 -28.62 -4.11 -14.06
N SER A 7 -29.33 -3.04 -14.43
CA SER A 7 -29.36 -2.51 -15.81
C SER A 7 -28.14 -1.69 -16.20
N GLY A 8 -27.09 -1.64 -15.38
CA GLY A 8 -25.86 -0.95 -15.76
C GLY A 8 -25.82 0.55 -15.40
N MET A 9 -26.85 1.14 -14.80
CA MET A 9 -26.82 2.56 -14.40
C MET A 9 -25.77 2.89 -13.33
N THR A 10 -25.08 4.03 -13.49
CA THR A 10 -24.15 4.54 -12.48
C THR A 10 -24.90 5.01 -11.23
N ARG A 11 -24.21 5.04 -10.08
CA ARG A 11 -24.85 5.47 -8.82
C ARG A 11 -25.44 6.87 -8.93
N ASP A 12 -24.77 7.76 -9.66
CA ASP A 12 -25.19 9.16 -9.80
C ASP A 12 -26.45 9.27 -10.65
N LYS A 13 -26.60 8.41 -11.67
CA LYS A 13 -27.85 8.30 -12.44
C LYS A 13 -28.97 7.69 -11.60
N ILE A 14 -28.69 6.64 -10.83
CA ILE A 14 -29.69 6.05 -9.90
C ILE A 14 -30.12 7.08 -8.84
N ALA A 15 -29.17 7.89 -8.35
CA ALA A 15 -29.41 8.95 -7.40
C ALA A 15 -30.34 10.03 -7.96
N ALA A 16 -30.05 10.52 -9.18
CA ALA A 16 -30.89 11.47 -9.88
C ALA A 16 -32.30 10.92 -10.14
N GLU A 17 -32.41 9.68 -10.63
CA GLU A 17 -33.69 9.02 -10.94
C GLU A 17 -34.56 8.81 -9.69
N MET A 18 -33.93 8.47 -8.56
CA MET A 18 -34.63 8.18 -7.32
C MET A 18 -34.78 9.39 -6.38
N GLY A 19 -34.25 10.56 -6.75
CA GLY A 19 -34.27 11.75 -5.91
C GLY A 19 -33.49 11.60 -4.59
N VAL A 20 -32.43 10.79 -4.57
CA VAL A 20 -31.60 10.54 -3.38
C VAL A 20 -30.15 10.89 -3.63
N VAL A 21 -29.38 11.16 -2.60
CA VAL A 21 -27.92 11.37 -2.75
C VAL A 21 -27.19 10.06 -3.09
N ALA A 22 -26.12 10.15 -3.88
CA ALA A 22 -25.35 8.99 -4.35
C ALA A 22 -24.79 8.10 -3.22
N ASN A 23 -24.54 8.68 -2.04
CA ASN A 23 -24.13 7.92 -0.86
C ASN A 23 -25.23 6.97 -0.37
N THR A 24 -26.48 7.41 -0.37
CA THR A 24 -27.65 6.58 0.00
C THR A 24 -27.76 5.38 -0.94
N VAL A 25 -27.60 5.61 -2.25
CA VAL A 25 -27.54 4.54 -3.25
C VAL A 25 -26.43 3.54 -2.90
N SER A 26 -25.23 4.03 -2.59
CA SER A 26 -24.08 3.18 -2.27
C SER A 26 -24.29 2.32 -1.02
N VAL A 27 -24.87 2.89 0.05
CA VAL A 27 -25.19 2.17 1.29
C VAL A 27 -26.24 1.10 1.04
N HIS A 28 -27.28 1.43 0.28
CA HIS A 28 -28.39 0.51 0.02
C HIS A 28 -27.94 -0.64 -0.90
N LEU A 29 -27.17 -0.36 -1.97
CA LEU A 29 -26.59 -1.40 -2.81
C LEU A 29 -25.64 -2.31 -2.03
N LYS A 30 -24.86 -1.76 -1.09
CA LYS A 30 -24.00 -2.56 -0.19
C LYS A 30 -24.83 -3.49 0.70
N ARG A 31 -25.93 -3.01 1.29
CA ARG A 31 -26.86 -3.84 2.08
C ARG A 31 -27.49 -4.97 1.27
N LEU A 32 -27.74 -4.72 -0.02
CA LEU A 32 -28.27 -5.71 -0.96
C LEU A 32 -27.20 -6.67 -1.52
N GLY A 33 -25.94 -6.59 -1.06
CA GLY A 33 -24.83 -7.39 -1.56
C GLY A 33 -24.36 -7.01 -2.98
N MET A 34 -24.85 -5.91 -3.55
CA MET A 34 -24.58 -5.48 -4.92
C MET A 34 -23.39 -4.53 -5.00
N GLN A 35 -22.24 -4.97 -4.49
CA GLN A 35 -21.00 -4.22 -4.70
C GLN A 35 -20.55 -4.34 -6.16
N ARG A 36 -20.57 -3.21 -6.87
CA ARG A 36 -20.13 -3.11 -8.27
C ARG A 36 -18.63 -3.32 -8.46
N VAL A 37 -17.84 -2.96 -7.46
CA VAL A 37 -16.39 -3.10 -7.51
C VAL A 37 -16.03 -4.31 -6.67
N PRO A 38 -15.51 -5.40 -7.28
CA PRO A 38 -14.98 -6.51 -6.53
C PRO A 38 -13.93 -6.00 -5.56
N ARG A 39 -14.04 -6.38 -4.29
CA ARG A 39 -12.88 -6.25 -3.39
C ARG A 39 -11.78 -7.12 -3.96
N ILE A 40 -10.54 -6.60 -3.95
CA ILE A 40 -9.40 -7.47 -4.18
C ILE A 40 -9.44 -8.59 -3.14
N SER A 41 -9.19 -9.81 -3.58
CA SER A 41 -9.12 -10.95 -2.66
C SER A 41 -7.83 -10.87 -1.85
N GLU A 42 -7.84 -11.45 -0.64
CA GLU A 42 -6.67 -11.45 0.22
C GLU A 42 -5.51 -12.21 -0.44
N GLU A 43 -5.81 -13.27 -1.20
CA GLU A 43 -4.82 -14.05 -1.94
C GLU A 43 -4.10 -13.19 -2.99
N ARG A 44 -4.82 -12.27 -3.63
CA ARG A 44 -4.20 -11.32 -4.57
C ARG A 44 -3.29 -10.32 -3.88
N ILE A 45 -3.65 -9.86 -2.67
CA ILE A 45 -2.78 -8.98 -1.88
C ILE A 45 -1.50 -9.74 -1.49
N GLN A 46 -1.64 -10.98 -1.02
CA GLN A 46 -0.51 -11.82 -0.65
C GLN A 46 0.42 -12.11 -1.84
N LEU A 47 -0.14 -12.33 -3.03
CA LEU A 47 0.63 -12.51 -4.25
C LEU A 47 1.45 -11.24 -4.62
N ILE A 48 0.86 -10.05 -4.46
CA ILE A 48 1.58 -8.78 -4.66
C ILE A 48 2.74 -8.67 -3.65
N ALA A 49 2.50 -9.03 -2.38
CA ALA A 49 3.51 -9.01 -1.33
C ALA A 49 4.69 -9.95 -1.63
N ASP A 50 4.42 -11.21 -2.01
CA ASP A 50 5.47 -12.18 -2.38
C ASP A 50 6.30 -11.71 -3.59
N MET A 51 5.64 -11.20 -4.64
CA MET A 51 6.37 -10.65 -5.79
C MET A 51 7.25 -9.45 -5.42
N LEU A 52 6.80 -8.58 -4.51
CA LEU A 52 7.60 -7.47 -4.01
C LEU A 52 8.77 -7.95 -3.16
N ALA A 53 8.57 -8.94 -2.30
CA ALA A 53 9.62 -9.54 -1.48
C ALA A 53 10.74 -10.14 -2.34
N ARG A 54 10.39 -10.75 -3.48
CA ARG A 54 11.34 -11.22 -4.51
C ARG A 54 12.00 -10.10 -5.32
N GLY A 55 11.75 -8.85 -4.99
CA GLY A 55 12.37 -7.68 -5.62
C GLY A 55 11.80 -7.32 -7.00
N ARG A 56 10.61 -7.82 -7.39
CA ARG A 56 9.97 -7.40 -8.65
C ARG A 56 9.55 -5.92 -8.56
N SER A 57 9.65 -5.20 -9.66
CA SER A 57 9.13 -3.83 -9.73
C SER A 57 7.61 -3.81 -9.77
N ARG A 58 6.99 -2.73 -9.26
CA ARG A 58 5.53 -2.54 -9.30
C ARG A 58 4.97 -2.60 -10.73
N SER A 59 5.69 -2.03 -11.70
CA SER A 59 5.33 -2.11 -13.12
C SER A 59 5.37 -3.54 -13.67
N THR A 60 6.35 -4.34 -13.24
CA THR A 60 6.43 -5.75 -13.62
C THR A 60 5.27 -6.55 -13.02
N ILE A 61 4.96 -6.32 -11.75
CA ILE A 61 3.83 -6.96 -11.06
C ILE A 61 2.51 -6.61 -11.77
N ALA A 62 2.31 -5.33 -12.09
CA ALA A 62 1.11 -4.87 -12.80
C ALA A 62 0.92 -5.62 -14.12
N ARG A 63 2.00 -5.72 -14.92
CA ARG A 63 2.02 -6.46 -16.18
C ARG A 63 1.71 -7.95 -15.99
N LEU A 64 2.31 -8.60 -14.99
CA LEU A 64 2.09 -10.03 -14.71
C LEU A 64 0.66 -10.34 -14.25
N LEU A 65 0.04 -9.42 -13.51
CA LEU A 65 -1.32 -9.58 -13.00
C LEU A 65 -2.40 -9.07 -13.96
N GLY A 66 -2.00 -8.50 -15.11
CA GLY A 66 -2.93 -7.92 -16.09
C GLY A 66 -3.72 -6.73 -15.54
N VAL A 67 -3.11 -5.94 -14.64
CA VAL A 67 -3.76 -4.78 -14.01
C VAL A 67 -2.97 -3.49 -14.27
N GLN A 68 -3.63 -2.35 -14.05
CA GLN A 68 -2.96 -1.06 -14.15
C GLN A 68 -1.90 -0.88 -13.05
N THR A 69 -0.81 -0.20 -13.37
CA THR A 69 0.25 0.10 -12.40
C THR A 69 -0.28 0.89 -11.21
N SER A 70 -1.18 1.86 -11.43
CA SER A 70 -1.86 2.64 -10.38
C SER A 70 -2.59 1.77 -9.35
N TYR A 71 -3.17 0.65 -9.78
CA TYR A 71 -3.82 -0.33 -8.91
C TYR A 71 -2.83 -0.98 -7.94
N ILE A 72 -1.67 -1.38 -8.45
CA ILE A 72 -0.59 -1.91 -7.60
C ILE A 72 -0.10 -0.85 -6.62
N TYR A 73 0.14 0.38 -7.09
CA TYR A 73 0.57 1.49 -6.21
C TYR A 73 -0.43 1.73 -5.07
N TYR A 74 -1.73 1.74 -5.37
CA TYR A 74 -2.77 1.90 -4.38
C TYR A 74 -2.72 0.79 -3.31
N HIS A 75 -2.70 -0.48 -3.73
CA HIS A 75 -2.71 -1.60 -2.79
C HIS A 75 -1.42 -1.70 -1.97
N VAL A 76 -0.27 -1.47 -2.59
CA VAL A 76 1.01 -1.43 -1.89
C VAL A 76 0.99 -0.39 -0.77
N ARG A 77 0.54 0.84 -1.07
CA ARG A 77 0.49 1.92 -0.08
C ARG A 77 -0.57 1.68 0.99
N LYS A 78 -1.75 1.22 0.59
CA LYS A 78 -2.88 0.97 1.50
C LYS A 78 -2.57 -0.12 2.53
N HIS A 79 -1.84 -1.14 2.10
CA HIS A 79 -1.49 -2.30 2.92
C HIS A 79 -0.06 -2.22 3.49
N GLY A 80 0.64 -1.09 3.30
CA GLY A 80 1.99 -0.88 3.83
C GLY A 80 3.03 -1.87 3.30
N LEU A 81 2.84 -2.43 2.10
CA LEU A 81 3.72 -3.47 1.56
C LEU A 81 5.07 -2.88 1.17
N VAL A 82 6.16 -3.50 1.65
CA VAL A 82 7.54 -3.10 1.37
C VAL A 82 8.27 -4.25 0.70
N GLY A 83 9.09 -3.94 -0.31
CA GLY A 83 10.02 -4.89 -0.92
C GLY A 83 11.43 -4.31 -0.99
N PRO A 84 12.46 -5.12 -1.28
CA PRO A 84 13.87 -4.70 -1.21
C PRO A 84 14.17 -3.42 -2.01
N ARG A 85 13.57 -3.29 -3.20
CA ARG A 85 13.73 -2.10 -4.07
C ARG A 85 13.14 -0.81 -3.48
N THR A 86 12.24 -0.91 -2.51
CA THR A 86 11.64 0.26 -1.84
C THR A 86 12.61 0.85 -0.82
N VAL A 87 13.49 0.03 -0.25
CA VAL A 87 14.46 0.44 0.77
C VAL A 87 15.67 1.15 0.15
N VAL A 88 16.10 0.70 -1.03
CA VAL A 88 17.36 1.14 -1.67
C VAL A 88 17.26 2.53 -2.33
N ASN A 89 16.06 3.01 -2.66
CA ASN A 89 15.86 4.24 -3.43
C ASN A 89 15.39 5.42 -2.58
N ILE A 90 15.87 5.55 -1.33
CA ILE A 90 15.47 6.67 -0.46
C ILE A 90 16.59 7.70 -0.46
N ASP A 91 16.26 8.92 -0.90
CA ASP A 91 17.15 10.08 -0.81
C ASP A 91 17.19 10.67 0.61
N VAL A 92 18.16 11.56 0.85
CA VAL A 92 18.41 12.17 2.16
C VAL A 92 17.20 12.98 2.63
N GLU A 93 16.57 13.75 1.75
CA GLU A 93 15.41 14.57 2.07
C GLU A 93 14.24 13.69 2.54
N GLN A 94 13.96 12.60 1.84
CA GLN A 94 12.90 11.67 2.21
C GLN A 94 13.21 10.97 3.53
N ALA A 95 14.47 10.63 3.81
CA ALA A 95 14.88 10.05 5.09
C ALA A 95 14.68 11.04 6.26
N GLU A 96 15.02 12.32 6.08
CA GLU A 96 14.78 13.37 7.08
C GLU A 96 13.29 13.59 7.35
N ARG A 97 12.48 13.61 6.29
CA ARG A 97 11.02 13.71 6.41
C ARG A 97 10.43 12.49 7.14
N ASP A 98 10.97 11.30 6.92
CA ASP A 98 10.54 10.07 7.57
C ASP A 98 10.94 10.07 9.06
N ALA A 99 12.15 10.55 9.39
CA ALA A 99 12.60 10.73 10.76
C ALA A 99 11.74 11.75 11.53
N LEU A 100 11.40 12.88 10.90
CA LEU A 100 10.50 13.87 11.49
C LEU A 100 9.11 13.27 11.76
N LEU A 101 8.58 12.49 10.80
CA LEU A 101 7.29 11.81 10.95
C LEU A 101 7.31 10.84 12.14
N LEU A 102 8.34 10.01 12.26
CA LEU A 102 8.48 9.06 13.37
C LEU A 102 8.60 9.77 14.72
N ARG A 103 9.37 10.86 14.79
CA ARG A 103 9.51 11.67 16.01
C ARG A 103 8.16 12.22 16.48
N LEU A 104 7.42 12.88 15.57
CA LEU A 104 6.11 13.45 15.90
C LEU A 104 5.09 12.38 16.31
N ALA A 105 5.15 11.18 15.70
CA ALA A 105 4.33 10.05 16.10
C ALA A 105 4.72 9.51 17.49
N GLY A 106 6.02 9.41 17.79
CA GLY A 106 6.54 9.00 19.09
C GLY A 106 6.20 9.98 20.24
N GLU A 107 6.04 11.27 19.92
CA GLU A 107 5.49 12.29 20.84
C GLU A 107 3.98 12.11 21.12
N GLY A 108 3.33 11.09 20.53
CA GLY A 108 1.91 10.79 20.74
C GLY A 108 0.96 11.72 19.97
N MET A 109 1.47 12.48 18.98
CA MET A 109 0.60 13.38 18.20
C MET A 109 -0.38 12.61 17.33
N SER A 110 -1.59 13.16 17.20
CA SER A 110 -2.59 12.62 16.28
C SER A 110 -2.17 12.80 14.82
N HIS A 111 -2.63 11.90 13.94
CA HIS A 111 -2.31 11.97 12.51
C HIS A 111 -2.71 13.31 11.84
N THR A 112 -3.78 13.95 12.31
CA THR A 112 -4.25 15.24 11.78
C THR A 112 -3.33 16.38 12.21
N THR A 113 -2.83 16.36 13.45
CA THR A 113 -1.83 17.31 13.95
C THR A 113 -0.51 17.18 13.18
N ILE A 114 -0.02 15.95 13.01
CA ILE A 114 1.19 15.67 12.24
C ILE A 114 1.04 16.16 10.79
N ALA A 115 -0.10 15.86 10.16
CA ALA A 115 -0.40 16.26 8.80
C ALA A 115 -0.32 17.78 8.61
N ARG A 116 -0.92 18.56 9.52
CA ARG A 116 -0.86 20.03 9.50
C ARG A 116 0.58 20.52 9.62
N ARG A 117 1.35 19.96 10.54
CA ARG A 117 2.75 20.37 10.79
C ARG A 117 3.69 20.05 9.63
N MET A 118 3.44 18.95 8.93
CA MET A 118 4.25 18.51 7.79
C MET A 118 3.77 19.05 6.43
N GLY A 119 2.67 19.81 6.40
CA GLY A 119 2.07 20.29 5.15
C GLY A 119 1.54 19.16 4.27
N THR A 120 0.93 18.12 4.85
CA THR A 120 0.42 16.95 4.12
C THR A 120 -0.96 16.52 4.60
N SER A 121 -1.50 15.40 4.09
CA SER A 121 -2.79 14.85 4.51
C SER A 121 -2.65 13.77 5.59
N ALA A 122 -3.64 13.66 6.48
CA ALA A 122 -3.67 12.64 7.54
C ALA A 122 -3.65 11.21 6.96
N THR A 123 -4.27 11.00 5.79
CA THR A 123 -4.20 9.73 5.06
C THR A 123 -2.78 9.40 4.62
N ASN A 124 -2.01 10.40 4.19
CA ASN A 124 -0.60 10.21 3.83
C ASN A 124 0.23 9.83 5.06
N VAL A 125 0.08 10.57 6.16
CA VAL A 125 0.73 10.29 7.45
C VAL A 125 0.51 8.83 7.85
N ARG A 126 -0.76 8.40 7.93
CA ARG A 126 -1.10 7.02 8.27
C ARG A 126 -0.45 6.01 7.33
N SER A 127 -0.57 6.20 6.03
CA SER A 127 -0.04 5.26 5.03
C SER A 127 1.49 5.14 5.12
N LYS A 128 2.15 6.28 5.38
CA LYS A 128 3.60 6.34 5.48
C LYS A 128 4.11 5.69 6.77
N LEU A 129 3.43 5.91 7.90
CA LEU A 129 3.73 5.20 9.16
C LEU A 129 3.61 3.68 9.01
N MET A 130 2.54 3.19 8.38
CA MET A 130 2.39 1.74 8.08
C MET A 130 3.57 1.23 7.24
N THR A 131 3.98 2.00 6.23
CA THR A 131 5.10 1.62 5.35
C THR A 131 6.42 1.61 6.12
N LEU A 132 6.65 2.55 7.04
CA LEU A 132 7.87 2.64 7.84
C LEU A 132 7.96 1.50 8.86
N ALA A 133 6.86 1.16 9.53
CA ALA A 133 6.81 0.02 10.45
C ALA A 133 7.23 -1.29 9.77
N HIS A 134 6.70 -1.57 8.59
CA HIS A 134 7.09 -2.78 7.81
C HIS A 134 8.46 -2.67 7.15
N ARG A 135 8.99 -1.45 6.97
CA ARG A 135 10.32 -1.26 6.41
C ARG A 135 11.39 -1.70 7.39
N ASP A 136 11.22 -1.39 8.67
CA ASP A 136 12.18 -1.78 9.72
C ASP A 136 12.26 -3.32 9.81
N GLU A 137 11.11 -4.01 9.78
CA GLU A 137 11.03 -5.48 9.71
C GLU A 137 11.78 -6.05 8.49
N VAL A 138 11.59 -5.44 7.31
CA VAL A 138 12.25 -5.87 6.06
C VAL A 138 13.75 -5.55 6.06
N ILE A 139 14.19 -4.46 6.70
CA ILE A 139 15.61 -4.13 6.87
C ILE A 139 16.27 -5.14 7.82
N GLU A 140 15.63 -5.50 8.94
CA GLU A 140 16.16 -6.51 9.86
C GLU A 140 16.29 -7.88 9.19
N LEU A 141 15.27 -8.31 8.43
CA LEU A 141 15.30 -9.57 7.68
C LEU A 141 16.36 -9.57 6.57
N ASN A 142 16.49 -8.47 5.81
CA ASN A 142 17.50 -8.35 4.77
C ASN A 142 18.91 -8.12 5.35
N GLY A 143 19.03 -7.49 6.51
CA GLY A 143 20.27 -7.33 7.27
C GLY A 143 20.77 -8.68 7.78
N MET A 144 19.88 -9.53 8.32
CA MET A 144 20.20 -10.92 8.67
C MET A 144 20.55 -11.78 7.45
N ALA A 145 19.86 -11.58 6.31
CA ALA A 145 20.19 -12.26 5.06
C ALA A 145 21.53 -11.78 4.46
N ALA A 146 21.84 -10.48 4.58
CA ALA A 146 23.11 -9.89 4.14
C ALA A 146 24.29 -10.33 5.02
N VAL A 147 24.11 -10.39 6.35
CA VAL A 147 25.12 -10.95 7.27
C VAL A 147 25.37 -12.44 6.98
N ARG A 148 24.33 -13.22 6.63
CA ARG A 148 24.49 -14.62 6.17
C ARG A 148 25.14 -14.73 4.79
N TYR A 149 24.97 -13.74 3.91
CA TYR A 149 25.61 -13.71 2.58
C TYR A 149 27.09 -13.31 2.63
N VAL A 150 27.46 -12.38 3.51
CA VAL A 150 28.86 -11.99 3.72
C VAL A 150 29.66 -13.10 4.41
N ASN A 151 29.03 -13.93 5.24
CA ASN A 151 29.71 -15.04 5.94
C ASN A 151 29.83 -16.36 5.13
N ARG A 152 29.29 -16.44 3.89
CA ARG A 152 29.48 -17.61 3.01
C ARG A 152 30.47 -17.41 1.87
N ARG A 153 30.84 -16.17 1.54
CA ARG A 153 31.86 -15.88 0.51
C ARG A 153 33.29 -15.80 1.04
N SER A 154 33.47 -15.82 2.36
CA SER A 154 34.79 -15.76 3.00
C SER A 154 35.40 -17.13 3.33
N MET A 155 34.77 -18.25 2.94
CA MET A 155 35.27 -19.61 3.21
C MET A 155 35.70 -20.42 1.97
N THR A 156 35.80 -19.81 0.78
CA THR A 156 36.30 -20.50 -0.43
C THR A 156 37.44 -19.78 -1.15
N ALA A 157 38.24 -19.00 -0.42
CA ALA A 157 39.51 -18.47 -0.91
C ALA A 157 40.66 -19.08 -0.10
N GLY A 158 40.92 -20.36 -0.35
CA GLY A 158 41.93 -21.15 0.35
C GLY A 158 42.18 -22.47 -0.35
N PHE A 159 42.39 -22.45 -1.67
CA PHE A 159 42.99 -23.54 -2.43
C PHE A 159 43.57 -22.99 -3.74
N ARG A 160 44.80 -22.49 -3.67
CA ARG A 160 45.96 -22.95 -4.46
C ARG A 160 47.13 -21.99 -4.25
#